data_AF-A0A963I743-F1
#
_entry.id   AF-A0A963I743-F1
#
_cell.length_a   1.000
_cell.length_b   1.000
_cell.length_c   1.000
_cell.angle_alpha   90.00
_cell.angle_beta   90.00
_cell.angle_gamma   90.00
#
_symmetry.space_group_name_H-M   'P 1'
#
loop_
_entity.id
_entity.type
_entity.pdbx_description
1 polymer ?
#
loop_
_entity_poly.entity_id
_entity_poly.type
_entity_poly.pdbx_seq_one_letter_code
_entity_poly.pdbx_strand_id
1 'polypeptide(L)'
;SFVVSDTANADTGEIFTVVVNHLKSKGSGCGAGDDDAERGQGNCNGTRTGGALALVDWLALDPTGSGDGDVLIIGDLNSYAMEDPITALKDGGYTNLIDRFGGVDAYSYVFDGQLGYLDHALGSVTLTPQVTGVTEWHINADEVNLLDYNDTVRDDGEASYEPKPAATELYRADPYRASDHDPVVVGLDLGEVTRYEVFLPVAMREVE
;
A
#
# COMPACT_ATOMS: atom_id res chain seq x y z
N SER A 1 0.32 -13.36 -10.39
CA SER A 1 -0.57 -12.36 -11.00
C SER A 1 -1.87 -12.36 -10.21
N PHE A 2 -2.26 -11.22 -9.66
CA PHE A 2 -3.63 -11.04 -9.20
C PHE A 2 -4.40 -10.46 -10.39
N VAL A 3 -5.35 -11.23 -10.92
CA VAL A 3 -6.36 -10.69 -11.82
C VAL A 3 -7.40 -10.07 -10.90
N VAL A 4 -7.51 -8.74 -10.90
CA VAL A 4 -8.61 -8.05 -10.22
C VAL A 4 -9.86 -8.28 -11.07
N SER A 5 -10.56 -9.38 -10.81
CA SER A 5 -11.87 -9.67 -11.39
C SER A 5 -12.93 -9.10 -10.44
N ASP A 6 -13.21 -7.81 -10.56
CA ASP A 6 -14.52 -7.32 -10.11
C ASP A 6 -15.55 -7.80 -11.15
N THR A 7 -16.37 -8.78 -10.77
CA THR A 7 -17.40 -9.37 -11.63
C THR A 7 -18.53 -8.41 -12.01
N ALA A 8 -18.54 -7.18 -11.48
CA ALA A 8 -19.43 -6.09 -11.90
C ALA A 8 -18.73 -5.04 -12.79
N ASN A 9 -17.41 -5.10 -12.94
CA ASN A 9 -16.64 -4.19 -13.76
C ASN A 9 -16.54 -4.76 -15.19
N ALA A 10 -16.80 -3.94 -16.20
CA ALA A 10 -16.55 -4.37 -17.58
C ALA A 10 -15.05 -4.66 -17.70
N ASP A 11 -14.64 -5.84 -18.19
CA ASP A 11 -13.24 -6.15 -18.48
C ASP A 11 -12.65 -5.03 -19.32
N THR A 12 -11.97 -4.02 -18.74
CA THR A 12 -11.51 -2.82 -19.45
C THR A 12 -10.39 -3.15 -20.45
N GLY A 13 -9.81 -4.34 -20.34
CA GLY A 13 -8.62 -4.75 -21.08
C GLY A 13 -7.34 -4.16 -20.54
N GLU A 14 -7.41 -3.28 -19.52
CA GLU A 14 -6.24 -2.72 -18.86
C GLU A 14 -5.57 -3.73 -17.93
N ILE A 15 -4.25 -3.61 -17.82
CA ILE A 15 -3.41 -4.46 -17.00
C ILE A 15 -2.55 -3.56 -16.13
N PHE A 16 -2.50 -3.82 -14.83
CA PHE A 16 -1.55 -3.17 -13.94
C PHE A 16 -1.04 -4.17 -12.91
N THR A 17 0.14 -3.91 -12.37
CA THR A 17 0.78 -4.74 -11.35
C THR A 17 0.63 -4.08 -9.98
N VAL A 18 0.03 -4.79 -9.02
CA VAL A 18 0.04 -4.39 -7.61
C VAL A 18 1.11 -5.17 -6.88
N VAL A 19 1.94 -4.46 -6.11
CA VAL A 19 2.99 -5.03 -5.29
C VAL A 19 2.78 -4.63 -3.84
N VAL A 20 2.33 -5.60 -3.05
CA VAL A 20 2.05 -5.42 -1.62
C VAL A 20 3.30 -5.76 -0.82
N ASN A 21 3.80 -4.82 -0.02
CA ASN A 21 4.98 -5.03 0.83
C ASN A 21 4.73 -4.66 2.28
N HIS A 22 5.47 -5.33 3.17
CA HIS A 22 5.60 -4.97 4.57
C HIS A 22 7.10 -4.97 4.90
N LEU A 23 7.73 -3.79 4.98
CA LEU A 23 9.17 -3.69 5.25
C LEU A 23 9.48 -3.87 6.74
N LYS A 24 10.74 -4.14 7.06
CA LYS A 24 11.19 -4.44 8.43
C LYS A 24 10.79 -3.33 9.41
N SER A 25 10.06 -3.71 10.47
CA SER A 25 9.66 -2.79 11.56
C SER A 25 10.84 -2.14 12.29
N LYS A 26 10.62 -0.90 12.75
CA LYS A 26 11.54 -0.08 13.57
C LYS A 26 11.67 -0.56 15.03
N GLY A 27 10.84 -1.51 15.48
CA GLY A 27 10.77 -1.92 16.89
C GLY A 27 11.99 -2.70 17.44
N SER A 28 12.91 -3.13 16.57
CA SER A 28 14.12 -3.85 16.97
C SER A 28 15.31 -3.46 16.10
N GLY A 29 16.51 -3.37 16.67
CA GLY A 29 17.74 -3.07 15.94
C GLY A 29 18.17 -4.15 14.94
N CYS A 30 18.77 -3.73 13.84
CA CYS A 30 19.44 -4.55 12.83
C CYS A 30 20.98 -4.50 12.96
N GLY A 31 21.51 -3.63 13.82
CA GLY A 31 22.94 -3.55 14.12
C GLY A 31 23.58 -2.25 13.62
N ALA A 32 24.82 -2.02 14.08
CA ALA A 32 25.57 -0.83 13.76
C ALA A 32 25.81 -0.69 12.24
N GLY A 33 25.48 0.48 11.70
CA GLY A 33 25.57 0.78 10.26
C GLY A 33 24.28 0.55 9.49
N ASP A 34 23.31 -0.18 10.05
CA ASP A 34 21.96 -0.34 9.51
C ASP A 34 20.96 0.53 10.28
N ASP A 35 21.04 0.51 11.60
CA ASP A 35 20.24 1.37 12.47
C ASP A 35 20.68 2.84 12.31
N ASP A 36 19.73 3.77 12.13
CA ASP A 36 19.99 5.20 12.05
C ASP A 36 19.55 5.92 13.33
N ALA A 37 20.49 6.01 14.27
CA ALA A 37 20.30 6.74 15.52
C ALA A 37 20.59 8.25 15.43
N GLU A 38 21.19 8.72 14.34
CA GLU A 38 21.71 10.09 14.23
C GLU A 38 20.76 11.04 13.50
N ARG A 39 20.02 10.54 12.49
CA ARG A 39 19.09 11.33 11.67
C ARG A 39 17.62 11.13 12.06
N GLY A 40 17.36 10.23 13.02
CA GLY A 40 16.00 9.97 13.53
C GLY A 40 15.17 9.00 12.68
N GLN A 41 15.77 8.32 11.69
CA GLN A 41 15.05 7.35 10.86
C GLN A 41 14.84 6.00 11.58
N GLY A 42 15.53 5.78 12.70
CA GLY A 42 15.31 4.65 13.60
C GLY A 42 15.99 3.36 13.16
N ASN A 43 15.61 2.27 13.81
CA ASN A 43 16.22 0.97 13.58
C ASN A 43 15.97 0.45 12.16
N CYS A 44 16.87 -0.41 11.69
CA CYS A 44 16.77 -1.13 10.42
C CYS A 44 16.58 -0.23 9.19
N ASN A 45 17.07 1.02 9.23
CA ASN A 45 16.90 1.96 8.11
C ASN A 45 17.64 1.46 6.86
N GLY A 46 18.88 0.98 7.02
CA GLY A 46 19.65 0.38 5.92
C GLY A 46 18.97 -0.84 5.30
N THR A 47 18.41 -1.74 6.13
CA THR A 47 17.64 -2.90 5.69
C THR A 47 16.40 -2.49 4.90
N ARG A 48 15.62 -1.51 5.40
CA ARG A 48 14.44 -1.00 4.70
C ARG A 48 14.82 -0.37 3.35
N THR A 49 15.89 0.43 3.32
CA THR A 49 16.40 1.06 2.10
C THR A 49 16.89 0.04 1.09
N GLY A 50 17.61 -1.00 1.53
CA GLY A 50 18.04 -2.11 0.68
C GLY A 50 16.85 -2.87 0.09
N GLY A 51 15.79 -3.09 0.88
CA GLY A 51 14.54 -3.69 0.40
C GLY A 51 13.84 -2.84 -0.66
N ALA A 52 13.77 -1.53 -0.46
CA ALA A 52 13.22 -0.59 -1.42
C ALA A 52 14.00 -0.58 -2.75
N LEU A 53 15.33 -0.55 -2.70
CA LEU A 53 16.18 -0.61 -3.90
C LEU A 53 16.03 -1.94 -4.64
N ALA A 54 16.04 -3.07 -3.92
CA ALA A 54 15.82 -4.39 -4.51
C ALA A 54 14.44 -4.51 -5.18
N LEU A 55 13.42 -3.86 -4.60
CA LEU A 55 12.08 -3.80 -5.17
C LEU A 55 12.07 -3.02 -6.50
N VAL A 56 12.73 -1.87 -6.56
CA VAL A 56 12.87 -1.07 -7.80
C VAL A 56 13.57 -1.89 -8.88
N ASP A 57 14.70 -2.52 -8.54
CA ASP A 57 15.48 -3.35 -9.48
C ASP A 57 14.66 -4.54 -9.99
N TRP A 58 13.89 -5.19 -9.10
CA TRP A 58 13.05 -6.32 -9.47
C TRP A 58 11.90 -5.91 -10.40
N LEU A 59 11.24 -4.78 -10.14
CA LEU A 59 10.14 -4.29 -10.96
C LEU A 59 10.59 -3.83 -12.34
N ALA A 60 11.82 -3.34 -12.48
CA ALA A 60 12.41 -2.99 -13.76
C ALA A 60 12.56 -4.19 -14.73
N LEU A 61 12.47 -5.43 -14.22
CA LEU A 61 12.57 -6.66 -15.02
C LEU A 61 11.21 -7.16 -15.57
N ASP A 62 10.11 -6.46 -15.30
CA ASP A 62 8.74 -6.95 -15.56
C ASP A 62 8.52 -8.38 -15.00
N PRO A 63 8.55 -8.54 -13.66
CA PRO A 63 8.58 -9.86 -13.04
C PRO A 63 7.28 -10.64 -13.19
N THR A 64 6.19 -9.96 -13.58
CA THR A 64 4.90 -10.57 -13.88
C THR A 64 4.79 -10.99 -15.35
N GLY A 65 5.71 -10.52 -16.21
CA GLY A 65 5.63 -10.70 -17.66
C GLY A 65 4.41 -10.02 -18.27
N SER A 66 3.94 -8.95 -17.64
CA SER A 66 2.70 -8.25 -18.04
C SER A 66 2.88 -7.43 -19.31
N GLY A 67 4.10 -6.95 -19.57
CA GLY A 67 4.39 -5.97 -20.61
C GLY A 67 3.83 -4.59 -20.34
N ASP A 68 3.23 -4.36 -19.16
CA ASP A 68 2.61 -3.11 -18.76
C ASP A 68 3.48 -2.36 -17.73
N GLY A 69 3.60 -1.05 -17.88
CA GLY A 69 4.39 -0.19 -17.00
C GLY A 69 3.64 0.28 -15.73
N ASP A 70 2.35 0.01 -15.65
CA ASP A 70 1.48 0.44 -14.58
C ASP A 70 1.73 -0.40 -13.33
N VAL A 71 2.34 0.23 -12.34
CA VAL A 71 2.74 -0.43 -11.10
C VAL A 71 2.27 0.39 -9.91
N LEU A 72 1.60 -0.28 -8.97
CA LEU A 72 1.24 0.24 -7.67
C LEU A 72 2.01 -0.51 -6.59
N ILE A 73 2.93 0.16 -5.90
CA ILE A 73 3.54 -0.33 -4.66
C ILE A 73 2.65 0.13 -3.50
N ILE A 74 2.21 -0.79 -2.64
CA ILE A 74 1.33 -0.46 -1.52
C ILE A 74 1.65 -1.27 -0.25
N GLY A 75 1.44 -0.68 0.93
CA GLY A 75 1.52 -1.37 2.22
C GLY A 75 2.40 -0.64 3.24
N ASP A 76 2.61 -1.28 4.40
CA ASP A 76 3.41 -0.74 5.50
C ASP A 76 4.92 -0.81 5.18
N LEU A 77 5.49 0.31 4.76
CA LEU A 77 6.91 0.40 4.45
C LEU A 77 7.74 0.75 5.69
N ASN A 78 7.11 0.84 6.86
CA ASN A 78 7.73 1.14 8.15
C ASN A 78 8.65 2.37 8.12
N SER A 79 8.35 3.33 7.24
CA SER A 79 9.20 4.49 6.96
C SER A 79 8.36 5.73 6.72
N TYR A 80 8.74 6.86 7.34
CA TYR A 80 8.08 8.14 7.05
C TYR A 80 8.40 8.62 5.63
N ALA A 81 7.55 9.50 5.08
CA ALA A 81 7.59 9.92 3.68
C ALA A 81 8.91 10.53 3.18
N MET A 82 9.74 11.04 4.08
CA MET A 82 11.05 11.64 3.78
C MET A 82 12.24 10.77 4.20
N GLU A 83 12.00 9.55 4.68
CA GLU A 83 13.07 8.61 5.02
C GLU A 83 13.68 7.99 3.76
N ASP A 84 14.91 7.47 3.91
CA ASP A 84 15.71 6.89 2.84
C ASP A 84 14.98 5.80 2.03
N PRO A 85 14.19 4.89 2.64
CA PRO A 85 13.48 3.86 1.87
C PRO A 85 12.45 4.45 0.90
N ILE A 86 11.72 5.48 1.32
CA ILE A 86 10.73 6.16 0.47
C ILE A 86 11.42 7.02 -0.58
N THR A 87 12.50 7.68 -0.21
CA THR A 87 13.34 8.44 -1.15
C THR A 87 13.91 7.53 -2.24
N ALA A 88 14.39 6.33 -1.89
CA ALA A 88 14.88 5.34 -2.85
C ALA A 88 13.81 4.89 -3.86
N LEU A 89 12.57 4.67 -3.41
CA LEU A 89 11.45 4.37 -4.32
C LEU A 89 11.15 5.57 -5.25
N LYS A 90 11.18 6.79 -4.71
CA LYS A 90 10.95 8.01 -5.51
C LYS A 90 12.04 8.22 -6.56
N ASP A 91 13.30 8.01 -6.19
CA ASP A 91 14.44 8.06 -7.12
C ASP A 91 14.36 6.95 -8.18
N GLY A 92 13.73 5.82 -7.84
CA GLY A 92 13.36 4.74 -8.77
C GLY A 92 12.22 5.08 -9.74
N GLY A 93 11.68 6.30 -9.69
CA GLY A 93 10.64 6.78 -10.60
C GLY A 93 9.20 6.60 -10.11
N TYR A 94 8.99 6.24 -8.84
CA TYR A 94 7.66 6.10 -8.26
C TYR A 94 7.18 7.41 -7.61
N THR A 95 5.92 7.74 -7.78
CA THR A 95 5.29 8.92 -7.17
C THR A 95 4.60 8.52 -5.88
N ASN A 96 4.91 9.22 -4.77
CA ASN A 96 4.13 9.08 -3.53
C ASN A 96 2.72 9.64 -3.77
N LEU A 97 1.72 8.76 -3.84
CA LEU A 97 0.35 9.14 -4.17
C LEU A 97 -0.36 9.78 -2.96
N ILE A 98 -0.01 9.37 -1.74
CA ILE A 98 -0.55 9.99 -0.51
C ILE A 98 -0.15 11.47 -0.47
N ASP A 99 1.13 11.79 -0.66
CA ASP A 99 1.62 13.17 -0.73
C ASP A 99 0.98 13.96 -1.89
N ARG A 100 0.82 13.31 -3.06
CA ARG A 100 0.23 13.94 -4.25
C ARG A 100 -1.23 14.36 -4.06
N PHE A 101 -2.05 13.55 -3.38
CA PHE A 101 -3.49 13.78 -3.26
C PHE A 101 -3.91 14.35 -1.89
N GLY A 102 -3.21 14.00 -0.81
CA GLY A 102 -3.45 14.50 0.55
C GLY A 102 -2.64 15.74 0.91
N GLY A 103 -1.48 15.97 0.27
CA GLY A 103 -0.60 17.08 0.57
C GLY A 103 0.07 16.96 1.95
N VAL A 104 0.55 18.10 2.47
CA VAL A 104 1.35 18.16 3.72
C VAL A 104 0.61 17.75 4.99
N ASP A 105 -0.72 17.62 4.92
CA ASP A 105 -1.59 17.28 6.04
C ASP A 105 -1.91 15.78 6.12
N ALA A 106 -1.40 14.96 5.20
CA ALA A 106 -1.63 13.52 5.19
C ALA A 106 -0.95 12.81 6.37
N TYR A 107 -1.69 11.96 7.09
CA TYR A 107 -1.22 11.15 8.21
C TYR A 107 -2.14 9.94 8.41
N SER A 108 -1.58 8.82 8.86
CA SER A 108 -2.34 7.60 9.22
C SER A 108 -1.78 6.90 10.45
N TYR A 109 -0.68 7.44 11.02
CA TYR A 109 0.08 6.74 12.04
C TYR A 109 0.78 7.70 13.01
N VAL A 110 0.83 7.27 14.27
CA VAL A 110 1.59 7.92 15.35
C VAL A 110 2.63 6.96 15.88
N PHE A 111 3.92 7.31 15.75
CA PHE A 111 5.00 6.54 16.35
C PHE A 111 6.02 7.43 17.04
N ASP A 112 6.30 7.10 18.30
CA ASP A 112 7.19 7.84 19.19
C ASP A 112 6.88 9.35 19.24
N GLY A 113 5.59 9.69 19.20
CA GLY A 113 5.11 11.08 19.24
C GLY A 113 5.24 11.87 17.93
N GLN A 114 5.67 11.24 16.85
CA GLN A 114 5.65 11.83 15.50
C GLN A 114 4.37 11.45 14.77
N LEU A 115 3.77 12.43 14.08
CA LEU A 115 2.60 12.25 13.21
C LEU A 115 3.09 12.11 11.77
N GLY A 116 2.59 11.10 11.07
CA GLY A 116 2.87 10.87 9.65
C GLY A 116 2.18 9.61 9.17
N TYR A 117 2.74 8.97 8.14
CA TYR A 117 2.24 7.70 7.61
C TYR A 117 3.40 6.76 7.31
N LEU A 118 3.21 5.48 7.67
CA LEU A 118 4.14 4.39 7.35
C LEU A 118 3.57 3.46 6.27
N ASP A 119 2.25 3.48 6.10
CA ASP A 119 1.55 2.87 4.98
C ASP A 119 1.62 3.80 3.77
N HIS A 120 2.13 3.29 2.67
CA HIS A 120 2.29 4.08 1.45
C HIS A 120 1.48 3.49 0.30
N ALA A 121 1.11 4.38 -0.63
CA ALA A 121 0.78 4.03 -2.01
C ALA A 121 1.72 4.81 -2.93
N LEU A 122 2.54 4.10 -3.71
CA LEU A 122 3.42 4.69 -4.72
C LEU A 122 3.08 4.16 -6.11
N GLY A 123 2.79 5.07 -7.04
CA GLY A 123 2.44 4.73 -8.42
C GLY A 123 3.62 4.95 -9.37
N SER A 124 3.76 4.09 -10.39
CA SER A 124 4.67 4.34 -11.51
C SER A 124 4.25 5.60 -12.28
N VAL A 125 5.15 6.12 -13.12
CA VAL A 125 4.87 7.28 -13.97
C VAL A 125 3.66 7.06 -14.88
N THR A 126 3.42 5.84 -15.35
CA THR A 126 2.33 5.49 -16.26
C THR A 126 1.00 5.23 -15.53
N LEU A 127 1.04 4.71 -14.30
CA LEU A 127 -0.15 4.51 -13.48
C LEU A 127 -0.64 5.83 -12.86
N THR A 128 0.27 6.73 -12.47
CA THR A 128 -0.07 7.95 -11.71
C THR A 128 -1.17 8.81 -12.37
N PRO A 129 -1.20 9.01 -13.71
CA PRO A 129 -2.30 9.71 -14.39
C PRO A 129 -3.67 9.02 -14.32
N GLN A 130 -3.71 7.72 -14.04
CA GLN A 130 -4.93 6.91 -13.91
C GLN A 130 -5.47 6.89 -12.48
N VAL A 131 -4.73 7.46 -11.52
CA VAL A 131 -5.19 7.58 -10.13
C VAL A 131 -6.15 8.76 -10.01
N THR A 132 -7.37 8.49 -9.53
CA THR A 132 -8.42 9.50 -9.35
C THR A 132 -8.40 10.15 -7.97
N GLY A 133 -7.84 9.47 -6.98
CA GLY A 133 -7.68 9.97 -5.63
C GLY A 133 -7.01 8.96 -4.71
N VAL A 134 -6.45 9.45 -3.61
CA VAL A 134 -5.97 8.62 -2.50
C VAL A 134 -6.48 9.23 -1.20
N THR A 135 -6.95 8.39 -0.29
CA THR A 135 -7.33 8.81 1.07
C THR A 135 -6.89 7.78 2.09
N GLU A 136 -6.51 8.26 3.27
CA GLU A 136 -6.39 7.44 4.46
C GLU A 136 -7.78 7.37 5.09
N TRP A 137 -8.34 6.17 5.25
CA TRP A 137 -9.62 6.00 5.92
C TRP A 137 -9.39 6.00 7.42
N HIS A 138 -9.55 7.18 8.03
CA HIS A 138 -9.41 7.31 9.47
C HIS A 138 -10.43 6.46 10.23
N ILE A 139 -9.94 5.39 10.85
CA ILE A 139 -10.68 4.49 11.73
C ILE A 139 -10.29 4.74 13.20
N ASN A 140 -9.81 5.94 13.50
CA ASN A 140 -9.26 6.33 14.80
C ASN A 140 -8.04 5.50 15.21
N ALA A 141 -7.16 5.10 14.27
CA ALA A 141 -5.89 4.42 14.57
C ALA A 141 -4.92 5.26 15.46
N ASP A 142 -5.27 6.51 15.75
CA ASP A 142 -4.61 7.43 16.67
C ASP A 142 -5.16 7.44 18.12
N GLU A 143 -6.31 6.81 18.40
CA GLU A 143 -6.83 6.61 19.76
C GLU A 143 -5.90 5.80 20.70
N VAL A 144 -6.31 5.54 21.94
CA VAL A 144 -5.53 4.71 22.88
C VAL A 144 -5.68 3.22 22.54
N ASN A 145 -4.60 2.44 22.69
CA ASN A 145 -4.61 0.97 22.50
C ASN A 145 -5.60 0.25 23.43
N LEU A 146 -6.04 0.88 24.52
CA LEU A 146 -7.07 0.30 25.40
C LEU A 146 -8.40 0.00 24.66
N LEU A 147 -8.68 0.69 23.55
CA LEU A 147 -9.91 0.53 22.74
C LEU A 147 -9.77 -0.45 21.57
N ASP A 148 -8.57 -1.00 21.33
CA ASP A 148 -8.34 -1.96 20.25
C ASP A 148 -9.00 -3.32 20.53
N TYR A 149 -8.76 -4.30 19.67
CA TYR A 149 -9.30 -5.65 19.81
C TYR A 149 -8.44 -6.57 20.69
N ASN A 150 -7.22 -6.17 21.04
CA ASN A 150 -6.20 -7.00 21.72
C ASN A 150 -6.13 -6.62 23.22
N ASP A 151 -6.17 -7.55 24.16
CA ASP A 151 -6.07 -7.16 25.58
C ASP A 151 -4.68 -6.64 25.98
N THR A 152 -3.65 -6.91 25.17
CA THR A 152 -2.24 -6.53 25.40
C THR A 152 -1.66 -7.02 26.73
N VAL A 153 -2.39 -7.90 27.43
CA VAL A 153 -1.94 -8.59 28.63
C VAL A 153 -1.31 -9.90 28.17
N ARG A 154 -0.16 -10.24 28.75
CA ARG A 154 0.51 -11.50 28.44
C ARG A 154 0.67 -12.27 29.73
N ASP A 155 -0.19 -13.25 29.93
CA ASP A 155 -0.09 -14.18 31.05
C ASP A 155 0.91 -15.32 30.74
N ASP A 156 1.46 -15.90 31.80
CA ASP A 156 2.42 -16.99 31.68
C ASP A 156 1.76 -18.23 31.04
N GLY A 157 2.21 -18.58 29.83
CA GLY A 157 1.71 -19.74 29.07
C GLY A 157 0.70 -19.41 27.96
N GLU A 158 0.44 -18.13 27.73
CA GLU A 158 -0.58 -17.65 26.80
C GLU A 158 -0.08 -17.50 25.35
N ALA A 159 -1.02 -17.51 24.40
CA ALA A 159 -0.74 -17.27 22.99
C ALA A 159 -0.32 -15.80 22.76
N SER A 160 0.36 -15.53 21.65
CA SER A 160 0.81 -14.16 21.31
C SER A 160 -0.33 -13.18 21.00
N TYR A 161 -1.57 -13.66 20.95
CA TYR A 161 -2.76 -12.89 20.59
C TYR A 161 -3.97 -13.40 21.38
N GLU A 162 -4.62 -12.49 22.11
CA GLU A 162 -5.87 -12.73 22.84
C GLU A 162 -6.84 -11.58 22.56
N PRO A 163 -8.09 -11.88 22.12
CA PRO A 163 -9.10 -10.85 21.96
C PRO A 163 -9.56 -10.35 23.33
N LYS A 164 -9.84 -9.04 23.45
CA LYS A 164 -10.30 -8.47 24.73
C LYS A 164 -11.46 -9.26 25.32
N PRO A 165 -11.42 -9.58 26.63
CA PRO A 165 -12.47 -10.35 27.26
C PRO A 165 -13.80 -9.59 27.15
N ALA A 166 -14.88 -10.29 26.86
CA ALA A 166 -16.23 -9.71 26.76
C ALA A 166 -16.72 -9.02 28.06
N ALA A 167 -15.97 -9.13 29.16
CA ALA A 167 -16.19 -8.45 30.42
C ALA A 167 -15.75 -6.97 30.41
N THR A 168 -14.91 -6.55 29.46
CA THR A 168 -14.51 -5.15 29.28
C THR A 168 -15.19 -4.56 28.04
N GLU A 169 -16.20 -3.70 28.23
CA GLU A 169 -16.92 -2.99 27.15
C GLU A 169 -16.08 -1.89 26.46
N LEU A 170 -14.75 -2.00 26.48
CA LEU A 170 -13.83 -1.00 25.94
C LEU A 170 -13.65 -1.16 24.42
N TYR A 171 -13.79 -2.39 23.90
CA TYR A 171 -13.81 -2.68 22.47
C TYR A 171 -15.24 -2.63 21.90
N ARG A 172 -15.38 -2.17 20.66
CA ARG A 172 -16.64 -2.23 19.89
C ARG A 172 -16.40 -2.94 18.57
N ALA A 173 -17.34 -3.79 18.17
CA ALA A 173 -17.32 -4.46 16.86
C ALA A 173 -17.81 -3.54 15.73
N ASP A 174 -17.24 -2.34 15.65
CA ASP A 174 -17.42 -1.38 14.58
C ASP A 174 -16.06 -1.09 13.91
N PRO A 175 -15.99 -0.30 12.82
CA PRO A 175 -14.73 -0.06 12.13
C PRO A 175 -13.69 0.71 12.95
N TYR A 176 -14.10 1.44 13.99
CA TYR A 176 -13.18 2.23 14.78
C TYR A 176 -12.27 1.31 15.60
N ARG A 177 -10.97 1.59 15.60
CA ARG A 177 -9.95 0.80 16.31
C ARG A 177 -9.89 -0.68 15.93
N ALA A 178 -10.38 -1.03 14.75
CA ALA A 178 -10.23 -2.36 14.18
C ALA A 178 -8.79 -2.69 13.74
N SER A 179 -7.92 -1.68 13.67
CA SER A 179 -6.48 -1.79 13.36
C SER A 179 -5.73 -0.67 14.08
N ASP A 180 -4.43 -0.88 14.29
CA ASP A 180 -3.47 0.13 14.77
C ASP A 180 -2.93 1.03 13.63
N HIS A 181 -3.42 0.82 12.41
CA HIS A 181 -3.14 1.61 11.21
C HIS A 181 -4.43 2.00 10.49
N ASP A 182 -4.51 3.23 9.96
CA ASP A 182 -5.59 3.66 9.08
C ASP A 182 -5.41 3.06 7.67
N PRO A 183 -6.44 2.44 7.06
CA PRO A 183 -6.33 1.89 5.71
C PRO A 183 -6.07 2.96 4.63
N VAL A 184 -5.17 2.67 3.69
CA VAL A 184 -4.97 3.48 2.48
C VAL A 184 -5.91 3.02 1.36
N VAL A 185 -6.69 3.95 0.83
CA VAL A 185 -7.63 3.71 -0.29
C VAL A 185 -7.16 4.46 -1.52
N VAL A 186 -7.01 3.75 -2.64
CA VAL A 186 -6.58 4.29 -3.94
C VAL A 186 -7.70 4.11 -4.97
N GLY A 187 -8.15 5.20 -5.56
CA GLY A 187 -9.10 5.20 -6.68
C GLY A 187 -8.37 5.15 -8.02
N LEU A 188 -8.80 4.28 -8.93
CA LEU A 188 -8.25 4.13 -10.28
C LEU A 188 -9.36 4.33 -11.33
N ASP A 189 -9.01 5.00 -12.43
CA ASP A 189 -9.79 5.07 -13.66
C ASP A 189 -9.02 4.32 -14.76
N LEU A 190 -9.49 3.11 -15.08
CA LEU A 190 -8.86 2.19 -16.03
C LEU A 190 -9.58 2.22 -17.39
N GLY A 191 -10.24 3.33 -17.74
CA GLY A 191 -10.91 3.52 -19.03
C GLY A 191 -12.11 2.60 -19.30
N GLU A 192 -12.64 2.66 -20.53
CA GLU A 192 -13.71 1.78 -21.04
C GLU A 192 -13.21 0.98 -22.25
N VAL A 193 -13.65 -0.28 -22.41
CA VAL A 193 -13.43 -1.01 -23.67
C VAL A 193 -14.23 -0.34 -24.78
N THR A 194 -13.54 0.24 -25.75
CA THR A 194 -14.17 0.55 -27.04
C THR A 194 -14.36 -0.75 -27.81
N ARG A 195 -15.55 -1.36 -27.76
CA ARG A 195 -15.88 -2.48 -28.66
C ARG A 195 -16.05 -1.95 -30.08
N TYR A 196 -15.13 -2.28 -30.97
CA TYR A 196 -15.31 -2.05 -32.41
C TYR A 196 -16.24 -3.14 -32.98
N GLU A 197 -17.46 -2.77 -33.36
CA GLU A 197 -18.28 -3.63 -34.23
C GLU A 197 -17.76 -3.53 -35.67
N VAL A 198 -17.08 -4.59 -36.13
CA VAL A 198 -16.64 -4.69 -37.52
C VAL A 198 -17.76 -5.28 -38.37
N PHE A 199 -18.50 -4.43 -39.09
CA PHE A 199 -19.42 -4.88 -40.14
C PHE A 199 -18.63 -5.16 -41.42
N LEU A 200 -18.27 -6.43 -41.65
CA LEU A 200 -17.75 -6.86 -42.95
C LEU A 200 -18.91 -7.10 -43.93
N PRO A 201 -18.93 -6.45 -45.11
CA PRO A 201 -19.89 -6.81 -46.14
C PRO A 201 -19.58 -8.22 -46.66
N VAL A 202 -20.53 -9.13 -46.51
CA VAL A 202 -20.48 -10.45 -47.13
C VAL A 202 -20.83 -10.30 -48.60
N ALA A 203 -19.83 -10.30 -49.48
CA ALA A 203 -20.05 -10.43 -50.92
C ALA A 203 -20.25 -11.92 -51.25
N MET A 204 -21.50 -12.37 -51.32
CA MET A 204 -21.82 -13.67 -51.90
C MET A 204 -21.81 -13.52 -53.43
N ARG A 205 -20.87 -14.19 -54.08
CA ARG A 205 -20.87 -14.35 -55.54
C ARG A 205 -21.79 -15.51 -55.87
N GLU A 206 -22.91 -15.24 -56.53
CA GLU A 206 -23.72 -16.29 -57.14
C GLU A 206 -22.87 -16.99 -58.21
N VAL A 207 -22.79 -18.31 -58.09
CA VAL A 207 -22.24 -19.19 -59.13
C VAL A 207 -23.43 -19.57 -60.02
N GLU A 208 -23.29 -19.30 -61.33
CA GLU A 208 -24.31 -19.54 -62.38
C GLU A 208 -24.96 -20.93 -62.34
#